data_AF-A0A182P5Q3-F1
#
_entry.id   AF-A0A182P5Q3-F1
#
_cell.length_a   1.000
_cell.length_b   1.000
_cell.length_c   1.000
_cell.angle_alpha   90.00
_cell.angle_beta   90.00
_cell.angle_gamma   90.00
#
_symmetry.space_group_name_H-M   'P 1'
#
loop_
_entity.id
_entity.type
_entity.pdbx_description
1 polymer ?
#
loop_
_entity_poly.entity_id
_entity_poly.type
_entity_poly.pdbx_seq_one_letter_code
_entity_poly.pdbx_strand_id
1 'polypeptide(L)'
;MTGAIYVAGALDYETRKRYELRLAASDNLKENYTTVVIHVKDVNDNPPVFERPTYRTQITEEDDRNLPKRVLQVEHAIYAQILWYTFHNMCTYHLTLVASDSLNENETIIVINVKDVNDMPPSFPQQVYERTMDEELAVPFPIMQVVPSLFQPTALTGGGRFVCLLVCSLVVVVVVSG
;
A
#
# COMPACT_ATOMS: atom_id res chain seq x y z
N MET A 1 47.24 17.15 24.71
CA MET A 1 46.74 17.98 23.59
C MET A 1 45.82 17.11 22.74
N THR A 2 44.60 17.56 22.47
CA THR A 2 43.65 16.84 21.59
C THR A 2 43.75 17.43 20.19
N GLY A 3 44.21 16.65 19.20
CA GLY A 3 44.26 17.04 17.78
C GLY A 3 42.92 16.90 17.08
N ALA A 4 41.84 17.38 17.70
CA ALA A 4 40.48 17.23 17.18
C ALA A 4 40.25 18.18 15.98
N ILE A 5 39.61 17.64 14.94
CA ILE A 5 39.22 18.39 13.74
C ILE A 5 37.74 18.74 13.88
N TYR A 6 37.41 20.02 13.68
CA TYR A 6 36.05 20.53 13.78
C TYR A 6 35.57 21.10 12.44
N VAL A 7 34.27 21.07 12.24
CA VAL A 7 33.60 21.69 11.11
C VAL A 7 33.45 23.19 11.39
N ALA A 8 33.94 24.04 10.50
CA ALA A 8 33.94 25.50 10.67
C ALA A 8 32.69 26.20 10.09
N GLY A 9 31.84 25.49 9.37
CA GLY A 9 30.62 26.00 8.73
C GLY A 9 29.78 24.87 8.14
N ALA A 10 28.59 25.19 7.62
CA ALA A 10 27.72 24.18 7.02
C ALA A 10 28.43 23.42 5.90
N LEU A 11 28.31 22.09 5.90
CA LEU A 11 28.77 21.22 4.81
C LEU A 11 27.61 20.99 3.87
N ASP A 12 27.81 21.28 2.59
CA ASP A 12 26.81 21.15 1.53
C ASP A 12 27.35 20.22 0.46
N TYR A 13 26.66 19.10 0.22
CA TYR A 13 27.15 18.05 -0.66
C TYR A 13 27.20 18.51 -2.12
N GLU A 14 26.20 19.29 -2.53
CA GLU A 14 26.01 19.86 -3.87
C GLU A 14 27.16 20.78 -4.22
N THR A 15 27.57 21.62 -3.27
CA THR A 15 28.70 22.53 -3.43
C THR A 15 30.04 21.81 -3.39
N ARG A 16 30.26 20.89 -2.43
CA ARG A 16 31.56 20.22 -2.28
C ARG A 16 31.49 18.87 -1.59
N LYS A 17 31.63 17.81 -2.40
CA LYS A 17 31.56 16.40 -1.98
C LYS A 17 32.79 15.88 -1.22
N ARG A 18 33.94 16.55 -1.34
CA ARG A 18 35.23 16.07 -0.83
C ARG A 18 36.14 17.21 -0.38
N TYR A 19 36.73 17.03 0.80
CA TYR A 19 37.77 17.91 1.35
C TYR A 19 39.06 17.12 1.52
N GLU A 20 40.18 17.71 1.11
CA GLU A 20 41.51 17.20 1.38
C GLU A 20 42.22 18.19 2.29
N LEU A 21 42.52 17.76 3.52
CA LEU A 21 43.21 18.55 4.52
C LEU A 21 44.64 18.05 4.65
N ARG A 22 45.61 18.92 4.37
CA ARG A 22 47.03 18.61 4.61
C ARG A 22 47.40 19.08 6.01
N LEU A 23 47.71 18.14 6.88
CA LEU A 23 48.12 18.40 8.26
C LEU A 23 49.64 18.36 8.35
N ALA A 24 50.20 19.24 9.19
CA ALA A 24 51.61 19.25 9.54
C ALA A 24 51.74 19.03 11.05
N ALA A 25 52.60 18.09 11.44
CA ALA A 25 53.03 17.91 12.82
C ALA A 25 54.50 18.34 12.91
N SER A 26 54.82 19.20 13.86
CA SER A 26 56.18 19.71 14.07
C SER A 26 56.56 19.63 15.54
N ASP A 27 57.79 19.19 15.82
CA ASP A 27 58.39 19.20 17.15
C ASP A 27 59.46 20.32 17.31
N ASN A 28 59.39 21.36 16.46
CA ASN A 28 60.37 22.44 16.30
C ASN A 28 61.73 22.03 15.71
N LEU A 29 61.96 20.74 15.45
CA LEU A 29 63.19 20.23 14.83
C LEU A 29 62.90 19.46 13.53
N LYS A 30 61.75 18.79 13.46
CA LYS A 30 61.31 18.00 12.32
C LYS A 30 59.83 18.24 12.07
N GLU A 31 59.48 18.29 10.79
CA GLU A 31 58.11 18.35 10.33
C GLU A 31 57.73 17.04 9.63
N ASN A 32 56.51 16.59 9.86
CA ASN A 32 55.91 15.51 9.11
C ASN A 32 54.53 15.94 8.60
N TYR A 33 54.15 15.46 7.42
CA TYR A 33 52.92 15.84 6.75
C TYR A 33 52.04 14.62 6.53
N THR A 34 50.74 14.78 6.71
CA THR A 34 49.75 13.77 6.34
C THR A 34 48.56 14.43 5.64
N THR A 35 47.78 13.64 4.91
CA THR A 35 46.57 14.11 4.25
C THR A 35 45.36 13.38 4.81
N VAL A 36 44.37 14.14 5.26
CA VAL A 36 43.06 13.63 5.69
C VAL A 36 42.06 13.92 4.59
N VAL A 37 41.38 12.88 4.13
CA VAL A 37 40.31 13.00 3.14
C VAL A 37 38.98 12.88 3.87
N ILE A 38 38.14 13.89 3.76
CA ILE A 38 36.78 13.91 4.31
C ILE A 38 35.80 13.84 3.15
N HIS A 39 34.91 12.87 3.20
CA HIS A 39 33.80 12.73 2.26
C HIS A 39 32.54 13.33 2.89
N VAL A 40 31.90 14.26 2.19
CA VAL A 40 30.55 14.71 2.54
C VAL A 40 29.59 13.68 1.99
N LYS A 41 28.67 13.22 2.84
CA LYS A 41 27.62 12.30 2.41
C LYS A 41 26.51 13.12 1.75
N ASP A 42 26.05 12.66 0.58
CA ASP A 42 24.84 13.18 -0.05
C ASP A 42 23.65 12.89 0.86
N VAL A 43 22.96 13.94 1.27
CA VAL A 43 21.72 13.86 1.99
C VAL A 43 20.70 14.43 1.02
N ASN A 44 19.89 13.55 0.43
CA ASN A 44 18.88 13.96 -0.54
C ASN A 44 17.78 14.74 0.21
N ASP A 45 17.87 16.07 0.18
CA ASP A 45 16.99 17.00 0.91
C ASP A 45 15.62 17.24 0.22
N ASN A 46 15.28 16.46 -0.81
CA ASN A 46 13.99 16.59 -1.49
C ASN A 46 12.96 15.67 -0.84
N PRO A 47 11.92 16.22 -0.17
CA PRO A 47 10.91 15.39 0.48
C PRO A 47 10.18 14.52 -0.55
N PRO A 48 9.73 13.31 -0.17
CA PRO A 48 8.97 12.44 -1.06
C PRO A 48 7.74 13.15 -1.63
N VAL A 49 7.59 13.12 -2.95
CA VAL A 49 6.49 13.79 -3.64
C VAL A 49 5.51 12.78 -4.22
N PHE A 50 4.27 12.88 -3.78
CA PHE A 50 3.12 12.25 -4.44
C PHE A 50 2.46 13.25 -5.39
N GLU A 51 2.11 12.81 -6.60
CA GLU A 51 1.37 13.65 -7.55
C GLU A 51 -0.03 14.02 -7.04
N ARG A 52 -0.61 13.17 -6.18
CA ARG A 52 -1.99 13.32 -5.68
C ARG A 52 -2.07 12.97 -4.19
N PRO A 53 -2.96 13.63 -3.43
CA PRO A 53 -3.23 13.27 -2.04
C PRO A 53 -4.03 11.97 -1.90
N THR A 54 -4.66 11.51 -2.99
CA THR A 54 -5.42 10.26 -3.02
C THR A 54 -5.38 9.63 -4.41
N TYR A 55 -5.08 8.34 -4.44
CA TYR A 55 -5.11 7.51 -5.64
C TYR A 55 -6.30 6.56 -5.56
N ARG A 56 -7.06 6.43 -6.65
CA ARG A 56 -8.22 5.54 -6.70
C ARG A 56 -8.03 4.54 -7.83
N THR A 57 -8.24 3.27 -7.51
CA THR A 57 -8.23 2.20 -8.51
C THR A 57 -9.42 1.27 -8.29
N GLN A 58 -9.87 0.66 -9.37
CA GLN A 58 -10.90 -0.37 -9.33
C GLN A 58 -10.30 -1.68 -9.82
N ILE A 59 -10.58 -2.77 -9.13
CA ILE A 59 -10.23 -4.14 -9.50
C ILE A 59 -11.49 -4.99 -9.47
N THR A 60 -11.54 -6.06 -10.24
CA THR A 60 -12.56 -7.11 -10.09
C THR A 60 -11.97 -8.27 -9.30
N GLU A 61 -12.79 -9.07 -8.65
CA GLU A 61 -12.31 -10.30 -7.97
C GLU A 61 -11.66 -11.30 -8.96
N GLU A 62 -12.01 -11.23 -10.24
CA GLU A 62 -11.41 -12.04 -11.30
C GLU A 62 -10.09 -11.46 -11.87
N ASP A 63 -9.65 -10.26 -11.43
CA ASP A 63 -8.53 -9.52 -12.03
C ASP A 63 -7.13 -10.03 -11.59
N ASP A 64 -7.04 -11.26 -11.08
CA ASP A 64 -5.78 -11.88 -10.63
C ASP A 64 -4.73 -11.97 -11.76
N ARG A 65 -5.18 -11.99 -13.02
CA ARG A 65 -4.31 -12.09 -14.20
C ARG A 65 -3.52 -10.82 -14.51
N ASN A 66 -3.93 -9.67 -13.98
CA ASN A 66 -3.29 -8.38 -14.22
C ASN A 66 -2.58 -7.83 -12.97
N LEU A 67 -2.34 -8.68 -11.97
CA LEU A 67 -1.53 -8.35 -10.81
C LEU A 67 -0.04 -8.63 -11.09
N PRO A 68 0.88 -7.81 -10.57
CA PRO A 68 0.65 -6.63 -9.72
C PRO A 68 0.18 -5.40 -10.52
N LYS A 69 -0.74 -4.63 -9.93
CA LYS A 69 -1.26 -3.39 -10.53
C LYS A 69 -0.41 -2.20 -10.10
N ARG A 70 0.16 -1.46 -11.07
CA ARG A 70 0.83 -0.18 -10.81
C ARG A 70 -0.23 0.89 -10.58
N VAL A 71 -0.36 1.36 -9.33
CA VAL A 71 -1.39 2.33 -8.92
C VAL A 71 -0.83 3.74 -8.83
N LEU A 72 0.42 3.88 -8.37
CA LEU A 72 1.11 5.16 -8.24
C LEU A 72 2.62 5.01 -8.38
N GLN A 73 3.27 6.15 -8.54
CA GLN A 73 4.72 6.31 -8.53
C GLN A 73 5.03 7.46 -7.57
N VAL A 74 6.11 7.32 -6.80
CA VAL A 74 6.59 8.35 -5.88
C VAL A 74 7.97 8.80 -6.34
N GLU A 75 8.17 10.11 -6.37
CA GLU A 75 9.47 10.73 -6.69
C GLU A 75 10.19 11.15 -5.40
N HIS A 76 11.52 11.13 -5.45
CA HIS A 76 12.40 11.56 -4.35
C HIS A 76 12.26 10.73 -3.05
N ALA A 77 11.68 9.53 -3.14
CA ALA A 77 11.62 8.59 -2.01
C ALA A 77 12.78 7.59 -2.04
N ILE A 78 13.31 7.23 -0.87
CA ILE A 78 14.27 6.12 -0.73
C ILE A 78 13.50 4.80 -0.55
N TYR A 79 12.41 4.83 0.22
CA TYR A 79 11.52 3.70 0.43
C TYR A 79 10.07 4.15 0.57
N ALA A 80 9.16 3.20 0.35
CA ALA A 80 7.74 3.39 0.57
C ALA A 80 7.11 2.12 1.17
N GLN A 81 6.17 2.29 2.09
CA GLN A 81 5.51 1.18 2.78
C GLN A 81 4.05 1.48 3.12
N ILE A 82 3.22 0.43 3.12
CA ILE A 82 1.84 0.51 3.61
C ILE A 82 1.89 0.48 5.14
N LEU A 83 1.37 1.52 5.80
CA LEU A 83 1.31 1.58 7.26
C LEU A 83 0.12 0.81 7.84
N TRP A 84 -1.07 1.04 7.28
CA TRP A 84 -2.33 0.46 7.75
C TRP A 84 -3.37 0.43 6.63
N TYR A 85 -4.43 -0.35 6.85
CA TYR A 85 -5.59 -0.40 5.97
C TYR A 85 -6.90 -0.40 6.75
N THR A 86 -7.94 0.20 6.18
CA THR A 86 -9.32 0.07 6.64
C THR A 86 -10.22 -0.45 5.53
N PHE A 87 -11.29 -1.14 5.94
CA PHE A 87 -12.29 -1.68 5.03
C PHE A 87 -13.62 -0.97 5.24
N HIS A 88 -14.13 -0.34 4.17
CA HIS A 88 -15.39 0.39 4.16
C HIS A 88 -16.37 -0.25 3.16
N ASN A 89 -17.66 -0.30 3.51
CA ASN A 89 -18.77 -0.66 2.63
C ASN A 89 -18.58 -1.93 1.76
N MET A 90 -18.28 -3.08 2.40
CA MET A 90 -18.21 -4.44 1.83
C MET A 90 -17.25 -4.69 0.65
N CYS A 91 -16.77 -3.67 -0.05
CA CYS A 91 -15.98 -3.81 -1.26
C CYS A 91 -14.91 -2.73 -1.43
N THR A 92 -14.62 -1.92 -0.41
CA THR A 92 -13.67 -0.79 -0.53
C THR A 92 -12.55 -0.88 0.51
N TYR A 93 -11.30 -0.79 0.06
CA TYR A 93 -10.12 -0.69 0.92
C TYR A 93 -9.53 0.72 0.87
N HIS A 94 -9.16 1.25 2.03
CA HIS A 94 -8.35 2.46 2.16
C HIS A 94 -7.00 2.05 2.72
N LEU A 95 -5.94 2.25 1.95
CA LEU A 95 -4.56 1.98 2.33
C LEU A 95 -3.86 3.32 2.58
N THR A 96 -3.09 3.42 3.65
CA THR A 96 -2.21 4.57 3.89
C THR A 96 -0.79 4.20 3.52
N LEU A 97 -0.26 4.88 2.52
CA LEU A 97 1.09 4.72 2.03
C LEU A 97 1.95 5.86 2.56
N VAL A 98 3.07 5.52 3.18
CA VAL A 98 4.10 6.49 3.57
C VAL A 98 5.33 6.27 2.70
N ALA A 99 5.81 7.37 2.13
CA ALA A 99 7.09 7.43 1.46
C ALA A 99 8.04 8.25 2.32
N SER A 100 9.29 7.82 2.36
CA SER A 100 10.31 8.42 3.22
C SER A 100 11.64 8.50 2.49
N ASP A 101 12.35 9.58 2.75
CA ASP A 101 13.77 9.73 2.44
C ASP A 101 14.62 9.52 3.72
N SER A 102 15.82 10.09 3.82
CA SER A 102 16.66 9.96 5.03
C SER A 102 16.28 10.92 6.19
N LEU A 103 15.45 11.94 5.94
CA LEU A 103 15.06 13.00 6.88
C LEU A 103 13.57 13.39 6.82
N ASN A 104 12.90 13.21 5.69
CA ASN A 104 11.52 13.61 5.46
C ASN A 104 10.61 12.41 5.20
N GLU A 105 9.35 12.59 5.54
CA GLU A 105 8.28 11.64 5.26
C GLU A 105 7.09 12.38 4.66
N ASN A 106 6.35 11.70 3.79
CA ASN A 106 5.09 12.16 3.26
C ASN A 106 4.12 10.98 3.17
N GLU A 107 2.82 11.26 3.20
CA GLU A 107 1.78 10.25 3.15
C GLU A 107 0.74 10.50 2.06
N THR A 108 0.17 9.41 1.53
CA THR A 108 -0.98 9.44 0.62
C THR A 108 -1.93 8.30 0.92
N ILE A 109 -3.18 8.45 0.48
CA ILE A 109 -4.21 7.41 0.59
C ILE A 109 -4.38 6.71 -0.76
N ILE A 110 -4.51 5.39 -0.75
CA ILE A 110 -4.93 4.58 -1.90
C ILE A 110 -6.29 3.98 -1.60
N VAL A 111 -7.28 4.29 -2.43
CA VAL A 111 -8.62 3.71 -2.36
C VAL A 111 -8.75 2.64 -3.44
N ILE A 112 -8.98 1.40 -3.02
CA ILE A 112 -9.22 0.27 -3.91
C ILE A 112 -10.69 -0.11 -3.81
N ASN A 113 -11.41 0.06 -4.93
CA ASN A 113 -12.77 -0.42 -5.07
C ASN A 113 -12.72 -1.81 -5.72
N VAL A 114 -13.16 -2.83 -5.00
CA VAL A 114 -13.41 -4.16 -5.56
C VAL A 114 -14.79 -4.13 -6.19
N LYS A 115 -14.86 -4.34 -7.50
CA LYS A 115 -16.13 -4.54 -8.18
C LYS A 115 -16.54 -5.99 -7.97
N ASP A 116 -17.65 -6.18 -7.27
CA ASP A 116 -18.40 -7.42 -7.21
C ASP A 116 -18.85 -7.74 -8.65
N VAL A 117 -18.28 -8.79 -9.23
CA VAL A 117 -18.84 -9.38 -10.43
C VAL A 117 -19.98 -10.26 -9.94
N ASN A 118 -21.11 -10.29 -10.63
CA ASN A 118 -22.27 -11.04 -10.17
C ASN A 118 -22.04 -12.56 -10.35
N ASP A 119 -21.12 -13.10 -9.55
CA ASP A 119 -20.66 -14.48 -9.51
C ASP A 119 -21.54 -15.31 -8.56
N MET A 120 -22.50 -14.66 -7.90
CA MET A 120 -23.56 -15.29 -7.13
C MET A 120 -24.82 -15.45 -7.99
N PRO A 121 -25.06 -16.62 -8.62
CA PRO A 121 -26.31 -16.86 -9.31
C PRO A 121 -27.48 -16.78 -8.32
N PRO A 122 -28.67 -16.31 -8.75
CA PRO A 122 -29.86 -16.32 -7.90
C PRO A 122 -30.13 -17.75 -7.41
N SER A 123 -30.27 -17.92 -6.09
CA SER A 123 -30.54 -19.21 -5.48
C SER A 123 -31.89 -19.23 -4.79
N PHE A 124 -32.57 -20.38 -4.85
CA PHE A 124 -33.75 -20.60 -4.04
C PHE A 124 -33.32 -20.97 -2.61
N PRO A 125 -33.90 -20.36 -1.56
CA PRO A 125 -33.55 -20.68 -0.18
C PRO A 125 -33.86 -22.12 0.21
N GLN A 126 -34.70 -22.81 -0.56
CA GLN A 126 -35.04 -24.21 -0.36
C GLN A 126 -34.85 -24.98 -1.67
N GLN A 127 -34.36 -26.22 -1.56
CA GLN A 127 -34.22 -27.12 -2.70
C GLN A 127 -35.55 -27.76 -3.09
N VAL A 128 -36.51 -27.84 -2.15
CA VAL A 128 -37.82 -28.44 -2.32
C VAL A 128 -38.87 -27.54 -1.68
N TYR A 129 -39.94 -27.28 -2.41
CA TYR A 129 -41.10 -26.53 -1.94
C TYR A 129 -42.34 -27.42 -2.02
N GLU A 130 -42.90 -27.78 -0.87
CA GLU A 130 -44.08 -28.64 -0.79
C GLU A 130 -45.28 -27.85 -0.28
N ARG A 131 -46.46 -28.11 -0.86
CA ARG A 131 -47.73 -27.59 -0.36
C ARG A 131 -48.82 -28.64 -0.54
N THR A 132 -49.60 -28.84 0.53
CA THR A 132 -50.83 -29.63 0.48
C THR A 132 -52.02 -28.71 0.27
N MET A 133 -52.98 -29.15 -0.56
CA MET A 133 -54.19 -28.40 -0.87
C MET A 133 -55.43 -29.23 -0.63
N ASP A 134 -56.52 -28.53 -0.31
CA ASP A 134 -57.86 -29.10 -0.27
C ASP A 134 -58.47 -29.11 -1.69
N GLU A 135 -59.37 -30.06 -1.96
CA GLU A 135 -60.02 -30.20 -3.26
C GLU A 135 -61.14 -29.17 -3.50
N GLU A 136 -61.64 -28.51 -2.45
CA GLU A 136 -62.76 -27.56 -2.52
C GLU A 136 -62.31 -26.10 -2.76
N LEU A 137 -61.06 -25.86 -3.17
CA LEU A 137 -60.53 -24.51 -3.34
C LEU A 137 -61.22 -23.75 -4.50
N ALA A 138 -61.69 -22.54 -4.19
CA ALA A 138 -62.30 -21.64 -5.16
C ALA A 138 -61.30 -21.14 -6.22
N VAL A 139 -61.72 -21.06 -7.48
CA VAL A 139 -60.85 -20.66 -8.62
C VAL A 139 -61.07 -19.20 -9.00
N PRO A 140 -60.01 -18.38 -9.21
CA PRO A 140 -58.58 -18.73 -9.14
C PRO A 140 -57.98 -18.64 -7.73
N PHE A 141 -57.08 -19.58 -7.39
CA PHE A 141 -56.37 -19.62 -6.12
C PHE A 141 -54.84 -19.62 -6.30
N PRO A 142 -54.09 -18.69 -5.66
CA PRO A 142 -52.62 -18.68 -5.74
C PRO A 142 -52.00 -19.84 -4.94
N ILE A 143 -51.18 -20.64 -5.63
CA ILE A 143 -50.63 -21.92 -5.11
C ILE A 143 -49.33 -21.74 -4.33
N MET A 144 -48.40 -20.92 -4.77
CA MET A 144 -47.20 -20.61 -4.01
C MET A 144 -46.51 -19.43 -4.66
N GLN A 145 -45.88 -18.57 -3.86
CA GLN A 145 -44.95 -17.56 -4.35
C GLN A 145 -43.54 -17.96 -3.94
N VAL A 146 -42.69 -18.23 -4.94
CA VAL A 146 -41.27 -18.53 -4.72
C VAL A 146 -40.47 -17.33 -5.18
N VAL A 147 -39.62 -16.82 -4.29
CA VAL A 147 -38.76 -15.66 -4.57
C VAL A 147 -37.30 -16.15 -4.52
N PRO A 148 -36.54 -16.02 -5.62
CA PRO A 148 -35.12 -16.29 -5.58
C PRO A 148 -34.44 -15.24 -4.71
N SER A 149 -33.48 -15.66 -3.89
CA SER A 149 -32.63 -14.71 -3.17
C SER A 149 -31.44 -14.33 -4.04
N LEU A 150 -31.19 -13.03 -4.14
CA LEU A 150 -29.94 -12.49 -4.67
C LEU A 150 -28.84 -12.45 -3.59
N PHE A 151 -29.17 -12.83 -2.35
CA PHE A 151 -28.28 -12.78 -1.20
C PHE A 151 -28.51 -14.01 -0.31
N GLN A 152 -27.58 -14.94 -0.31
CA GLN A 152 -27.45 -15.89 0.79
C GLN A 152 -26.14 -15.54 1.50
N PRO A 153 -26.15 -15.11 2.78
CA PRO A 153 -24.93 -15.18 3.57
C PRO A 153 -24.64 -16.68 3.75
N THR A 154 -23.69 -17.20 2.98
CA THR A 154 -23.29 -18.60 3.11
C THR A 154 -22.84 -18.83 4.55
N ALA A 155 -23.60 -19.64 5.29
CA ALA A 155 -23.23 -20.04 6.63
C ALA A 155 -21.91 -20.82 6.55
N LEU A 156 -20.94 -20.33 7.30
CA LEU A 156 -19.60 -20.90 7.48
C LEU A 156 -19.71 -22.35 7.99
N THR A 157 -19.58 -23.32 7.10
CA THR A 157 -19.30 -24.71 7.48
C THR A 157 -17.86 -25.04 7.07
N GLY A 158 -16.94 -24.80 8.01
CA GLY A 158 -15.55 -25.24 7.92
C GLY A 158 -14.55 -24.11 7.69
N GLY A 159 -13.98 -23.58 8.77
CA GLY A 159 -12.61 -23.04 8.82
C GLY A 159 -12.16 -21.95 7.82
N GLY A 160 -13.03 -21.36 7.01
CA GLY A 160 -12.68 -20.39 5.98
C GLY A 160 -13.07 -18.98 6.38
N ARG A 161 -12.09 -18.18 6.79
CA ARG A 161 -12.24 -16.76 7.12
C ARG A 161 -12.64 -16.00 5.85
N PHE A 162 -13.70 -15.17 5.94
CA PHE A 162 -14.17 -14.11 5.04
C PHE A 162 -13.80 -14.26 3.55
N VAL A 163 -14.78 -14.31 2.65
CA VAL A 163 -14.57 -14.23 1.19
C VAL A 163 -13.76 -12.98 0.78
N CYS A 164 -13.76 -11.94 1.63
CA CYS A 164 -12.89 -10.76 1.49
C CYS A 164 -11.39 -10.97 1.84
N LEU A 165 -11.01 -12.08 2.52
CA LEU A 165 -9.63 -12.46 2.84
C LEU A 165 -8.94 -13.24 1.73
N LEU A 166 -9.66 -13.82 0.75
CA LEU A 166 -9.01 -14.51 -0.37
C LEU A 166 -8.28 -13.55 -1.33
N VAL A 167 -8.57 -12.24 -1.25
CA VAL A 167 -7.79 -11.19 -1.89
C VAL A 167 -6.49 -10.87 -1.13
N CYS A 168 -6.09 -11.68 -0.13
CA CYS A 168 -4.83 -11.52 0.62
C CYS A 168 -3.55 -11.78 -0.19
N SER A 169 -3.64 -12.02 -1.50
CA SER A 169 -2.47 -12.07 -2.40
C SER A 169 -2.31 -10.80 -3.23
N LEU A 170 -3.01 -9.71 -2.91
CA LEU A 170 -2.89 -8.44 -3.62
C LEU A 170 -1.48 -7.84 -3.41
N VAL A 171 -0.56 -8.15 -4.31
CA VAL A 171 0.75 -7.50 -4.36
C VAL A 171 0.56 -6.14 -5.04
N VAL A 172 0.26 -5.11 -4.24
CA VAL A 172 0.36 -3.73 -4.71
C VAL A 172 1.85 -3.41 -4.87
N VAL A 173 2.31 -3.27 -6.11
CA VAL A 173 3.70 -2.86 -6.37
C VAL A 173 3.76 -1.34 -6.38
N VAL A 174 4.42 -0.80 -5.36
CA VAL A 174 4.81 0.61 -5.30
C VAL A 174 6.15 0.74 -6.03
N VAL A 175 6.17 1.55 -7.09
CA VAL A 175 7.41 1.82 -7.84
C VAL A 175 8.01 3.11 -7.28
N VAL A 176 9.21 3.00 -6.72
CA VAL A 176 10.02 4.13 -6.26
C VAL A 176 11.02 4.47 -7.37
N SER A 177 11.14 5.74 -7.71
CA SER A 177 12.04 6.23 -8.75
C SER A 177 13.03 7.18 -8.11
N GLY A 178 14.33 6.88 -8.26
CA GLY A 178 15.43 7.72 -7.83
C GLY A 178 15.83 8.75 -8.88
#